data_AF-K6XEA5-F1
#
_entry.id   AF-K6XEA5-F1
#
_cell.length_a   1.000
_cell.length_b   1.000
_cell.length_c   1.000
_cell.angle_alpha   90.00
_cell.angle_beta   90.00
_cell.angle_gamma   90.00
#
_symmetry.space_group_name_H-M   'P 1'
#
loop_
_entity.id
_entity.type
_entity.pdbx_description
1 polymer ?
#
loop_
_entity_poly.entity_id
_entity_poly.type
_entity_poly.pdbx_seq_one_letter_code
_entity_poly.pdbx_strand_id
1 'polypeptide(L)'
;MPAPAAAARVGHSGRVNPLLPPLLSCARDIERHVAAAGWDQPARLFALVPTAQLRAAQPHLAQLSEEDDDALSAIEQEDLPPADSVETLLAQLAWPPEVDGIALAVERIVLPPQAQADLPRTDAEALAAVAQHPDRQDVRLLVAVRRDGSATCLLRQRAHDSDDQVAVGQDIAPGLVEALSATLQD
;
A
#
# COMPACT_ATOMS: atom_id res chain seq x y z
N MET A 1 7.81 -18.86 -13.08
CA MET A 1 8.23 -17.52 -13.51
C MET A 1 9.09 -16.96 -12.40
N PRO A 2 10.31 -16.45 -12.66
CA PRO A 2 11.12 -15.84 -11.61
C PRO A 2 10.44 -14.56 -11.13
N ALA A 3 10.41 -14.34 -9.82
CA ALA A 3 9.93 -13.09 -9.21
C ALA A 3 10.73 -11.89 -9.77
N PRO A 4 10.11 -10.72 -9.95
CA PRO A 4 10.83 -9.52 -10.39
C PRO A 4 11.99 -9.22 -9.44
N ALA A 5 13.14 -8.90 -10.01
CA ALA A 5 14.36 -8.60 -9.25
C ALA A 5 14.20 -7.24 -8.56
N ALA A 6 13.83 -7.25 -7.27
CA ALA A 6 13.65 -6.04 -6.47
C ALA A 6 14.98 -5.29 -6.31
N ALA A 7 15.05 -4.06 -6.83
CA ALA A 7 16.03 -3.08 -6.40
C ALA A 7 15.66 -2.61 -4.98
N ALA A 8 16.31 -3.17 -3.97
CA ALA A 8 16.01 -2.87 -2.57
C ALA A 8 16.38 -1.43 -2.22
N ARG A 9 15.41 -0.52 -2.26
CA ARG A 9 15.49 0.77 -1.56
C ARG A 9 14.91 0.60 -0.17
N VAL A 10 15.80 0.56 0.82
CA VAL A 10 15.42 0.56 2.25
C VAL A 10 15.04 1.99 2.62
N GLY A 11 13.74 2.25 2.82
CA GLY A 11 13.29 3.49 3.46
C GLY A 11 13.76 3.52 4.91
N HIS A 12 14.44 4.59 5.34
CA HIS A 12 15.01 4.69 6.68
C HIS A 12 14.19 5.64 7.59
N SER A 13 13.66 5.04 8.66
CA SER A 13 13.39 5.55 10.01
C SER A 13 12.48 6.77 10.24
N GLY A 14 11.21 6.48 10.51
CA GLY A 14 10.39 7.24 11.48
C GLY A 14 10.41 6.53 12.83
N ARG A 15 10.57 7.26 13.95
CA ARG A 15 10.56 6.67 15.31
C ARG A 15 9.35 5.76 15.50
N VAL A 16 9.59 4.47 15.77
CA VAL A 16 8.55 3.52 16.18
C VAL A 16 7.85 4.06 17.42
N ASN A 17 6.54 4.24 17.34
CA ASN A 17 5.72 4.54 18.50
C ASN A 17 5.33 3.19 19.13
N PRO A 18 5.81 2.83 20.34
CA PRO A 18 5.66 1.49 20.93
C PRO A 18 4.21 1.07 21.26
N LEU A 19 3.23 1.89 20.89
CA LEU A 19 1.80 1.65 21.08
C LEU A 19 1.08 1.20 19.80
N LEU A 20 1.74 1.25 18.63
CA LEU A 20 1.12 0.86 17.36
C LEU A 20 1.49 -0.59 17.00
N PRO A 21 0.55 -1.40 16.51
CA PRO A 21 0.87 -2.69 15.92
C PRO A 21 1.94 -2.55 14.82
N PRO A 22 2.91 -3.47 14.69
CA PRO A 22 4.02 -3.35 13.74
C PRO A 22 3.57 -3.07 12.30
N LEU A 23 2.50 -3.74 11.84
CA LEU A 23 1.91 -3.51 10.51
C LEU A 23 1.46 -2.06 10.31
N LEU A 24 0.80 -1.47 11.32
CA LEU A 24 0.35 -0.08 11.24
C LEU A 24 1.52 0.91 11.29
N SER A 25 2.55 0.64 12.09
CA SER A 25 3.76 1.47 12.10
C SER A 25 4.41 1.49 10.72
N CYS A 26 4.67 0.30 10.15
CA CYS A 26 5.25 0.14 8.82
C CYS A 26 4.38 0.78 7.73
N ALA A 27 3.07 0.57 7.76
CA ALA A 27 2.13 1.17 6.82
C ALA A 27 2.17 2.70 6.84
N ARG A 28 2.31 3.33 8.02
CA ARG A 28 2.47 4.80 8.13
C ARG A 28 3.81 5.28 7.59
N ASP A 29 4.89 4.53 7.78
CA ASP A 29 6.19 4.86 7.19
C ASP A 29 6.14 4.84 5.67
N ILE A 30 5.53 3.80 5.09
CA ILE A 30 5.33 3.69 3.64
C ILE A 30 4.42 4.82 3.15
N GLU A 31 3.33 5.11 3.86
CA GLU A 31 2.39 6.18 3.47
C GLU A 31 3.09 7.53 3.38
N ARG A 32 3.89 7.89 4.39
CA ARG A 32 4.70 9.11 4.39
C ARG A 32 5.73 9.13 3.27
N HIS A 33 6.42 8.01 3.05
CA HIS A 33 7.40 7.87 1.97
C HIS A 33 6.76 8.09 0.58
N VAL A 34 5.58 7.50 0.36
CA VAL A 34 4.82 7.70 -0.87
C VAL A 34 4.33 9.14 -0.97
N ALA A 35 3.80 9.72 0.12
CA ALA A 35 3.33 11.11 0.14
C ALA A 35 4.43 12.13 -0.17
N ALA A 36 5.66 11.91 0.31
CA ALA A 36 6.81 12.76 0.03
C ALA A 36 7.17 12.85 -1.47
N ALA A 37 6.74 11.86 -2.29
CA ALA A 37 6.94 11.86 -3.74
C ALA A 37 5.83 12.61 -4.52
N GLY A 38 4.86 13.24 -3.84
CA GLY A 38 3.79 14.02 -4.47
C GLY A 38 2.57 13.18 -4.87
N TRP A 39 1.75 13.68 -5.78
CA TRP A 39 0.56 13.00 -6.30
C TRP A 39 0.75 12.59 -7.77
N ASP A 40 -0.24 11.90 -8.34
CA ASP A 40 -0.26 11.41 -9.72
C ASP A 40 0.84 10.34 -9.95
N GLN A 41 1.08 9.53 -8.92
CA GLN A 41 2.02 8.42 -8.95
C GLN A 41 1.36 7.13 -9.50
N PRO A 42 2.13 6.25 -10.16
CA PRO A 42 1.66 4.90 -10.45
C PRO A 42 1.41 4.11 -9.15
N ALA A 43 0.76 2.95 -9.26
CA ALA A 43 0.66 2.02 -8.14
C ALA A 43 2.06 1.64 -7.63
N ARG A 44 2.27 1.69 -6.32
CA ARG A 44 3.55 1.35 -5.66
C ARG A 44 3.34 0.18 -4.72
N LEU A 45 4.22 -0.80 -4.79
CA LEU A 45 4.10 -2.07 -4.12
C LEU A 45 5.33 -2.32 -3.25
N PHE A 46 5.11 -2.87 -2.06
CA PHE A 46 6.15 -3.09 -1.07
C PHE A 46 6.02 -4.49 -0.49
N ALA A 47 7.11 -5.25 -0.50
CA ALA A 47 7.23 -6.47 0.26
C ALA A 47 7.58 -6.11 1.71
N LEU A 48 6.85 -6.68 2.66
CA LEU A 48 7.07 -6.50 4.10
C LEU A 48 7.78 -7.74 4.62
N VAL A 49 8.97 -7.54 5.17
CA VAL A 49 9.79 -8.61 5.74
C VAL A 49 10.07 -8.31 7.21
N PRO A 50 10.10 -9.32 8.09
CA PRO A 50 10.55 -9.12 9.46
C PRO A 50 11.95 -8.51 9.48
N THR A 51 12.12 -7.38 10.16
CA THR A 51 13.39 -6.66 10.21
C THR A 51 14.51 -7.56 10.74
N ALA A 52 14.21 -8.42 11.70
CA ALA A 52 15.15 -9.42 12.21
C ALA A 52 15.69 -10.37 11.11
N GLN A 53 14.83 -10.81 10.18
CA GLN A 53 15.23 -11.66 9.07
C GLN A 53 16.09 -10.91 8.06
N LEU A 54 15.75 -9.66 7.75
CA LEU A 54 16.55 -8.81 6.87
C LEU A 54 17.96 -8.57 7.45
N ARG A 55 18.08 -8.30 8.74
CA ARG A 55 19.37 -8.15 9.44
C ARG A 55 20.21 -9.42 9.37
N ALA A 56 19.60 -10.59 9.56
CA ALA A 56 20.30 -11.87 9.49
C ALA A 56 20.85 -12.15 8.08
N ALA A 57 20.09 -11.80 7.04
CA ALA A 57 20.52 -11.93 5.65
C ALA A 57 21.57 -10.87 5.25
N GLN A 58 21.54 -9.69 5.88
CA GLN A 58 22.40 -8.54 5.57
C GLN A 58 23.07 -7.98 6.82
N PRO A 59 24.18 -8.59 7.30
CA PRO A 59 24.80 -8.23 8.58
C PRO A 59 25.25 -6.77 8.71
N HIS A 60 25.50 -6.08 7.59
CA HIS A 60 25.87 -4.67 7.58
C HIS A 60 24.70 -3.74 7.94
N LEU A 61 23.44 -4.17 7.74
CA LEU A 61 22.25 -3.44 8.17
C LEU A 61 21.99 -3.57 9.68
N ALA A 62 22.57 -4.58 10.34
CA ALA A 62 22.37 -4.82 11.76
C ALA A 62 22.88 -3.69 12.67
N GLN A 63 23.76 -2.82 12.15
CA GLN A 63 24.28 -1.65 12.89
C GLN A 63 23.39 -0.41 12.78
N LEU A 64 22.35 -0.45 11.93
CA LEU A 64 21.56 0.74 11.58
C LEU A 64 20.21 0.83 12.30
N SER A 65 19.81 -0.18 13.10
CA SER A 65 18.48 -0.21 13.71
C SER A 65 18.49 -0.99 15.03
N GLU A 66 18.20 -0.28 16.14
CA GLU A 66 17.78 -0.85 17.42
C GLU A 66 16.24 -1.02 17.46
N GLU A 67 15.61 -1.35 16.34
CA GLU A 67 14.16 -1.58 16.30
C GLU A 67 13.79 -2.91 16.94
N ASP A 68 12.55 -2.97 17.47
CA ASP A 68 11.94 -4.16 18.05
C ASP A 68 12.06 -5.37 17.11
N ASP A 69 12.21 -6.56 17.69
CA ASP A 69 12.35 -7.81 16.92
C ASP A 69 11.11 -8.11 16.05
N ASP A 70 9.95 -7.55 16.41
CA ASP A 70 8.69 -7.66 15.67
C ASP A 70 8.50 -6.58 14.59
N ALA A 71 9.48 -5.69 14.38
CA ALA A 71 9.40 -4.66 13.36
C ALA A 71 9.38 -5.23 11.93
N LEU A 72 8.76 -4.48 11.02
CA LEU A 72 8.67 -4.83 9.60
C LEU A 72 9.47 -3.81 8.77
N SER A 73 10.32 -4.33 7.89
CA SER A 73 10.99 -3.54 6.86
C SER A 73 10.21 -3.62 5.55
N ALA A 74 9.97 -2.46 4.96
CA ALA A 74 9.31 -2.35 3.66
C ALA A 74 10.37 -2.26 2.55
N ILE A 75 10.28 -3.19 1.59
CA ILE A 75 11.13 -3.23 0.41
C ILE A 75 10.27 -2.87 -0.79
N GLU A 76 10.53 -1.71 -1.39
CA GLU A 76 9.82 -1.27 -2.59
C GLU A 76 10.11 -2.20 -3.78
N GLN A 77 9.07 -2.50 -4.54
CA GLN A 77 9.11 -3.39 -5.69
C GLN A 77 9.12 -2.53 -6.95
N GLU A 78 10.29 -2.44 -7.57
CA GLU A 78 10.48 -1.76 -8.85
C GLU A 78 10.15 -2.71 -10.02
N ASP A 79 10.01 -2.17 -11.23
CA ASP A 79 9.78 -2.94 -12.48
C ASP A 79 8.59 -3.92 -12.42
N LEU A 80 7.46 -3.45 -11.87
CA LEU A 80 6.21 -4.20 -11.84
C LEU A 80 5.75 -4.58 -13.26
N PRO A 81 5.16 -5.78 -13.46
CA PRO A 81 4.70 -6.20 -14.77
C PRO A 81 3.63 -5.22 -15.29
N PRO A 82 3.59 -4.97 -16.61
CA PRO A 82 2.57 -4.12 -17.18
C PRO A 82 1.19 -4.71 -16.92
N ALA A 83 0.25 -3.86 -16.51
CA ALA A 83 -1.11 -4.24 -16.23
C ALA A 83 -2.06 -3.07 -16.50
N ASP A 84 -3.22 -3.37 -17.07
CA ASP A 84 -4.25 -2.37 -17.36
C ASP A 84 -5.06 -1.98 -16.12
N SER A 85 -4.93 -2.75 -15.04
CA SER A 85 -5.63 -2.53 -13.77
C SER A 85 -4.82 -3.05 -12.59
N VAL A 86 -5.17 -2.60 -11.37
CA VAL A 86 -4.58 -3.10 -10.12
C VAL A 86 -4.89 -4.59 -9.95
N GLU A 87 -6.10 -5.01 -10.31
CA GLU A 87 -6.57 -6.38 -10.21
C GLU A 87 -5.74 -7.30 -11.13
N THR A 88 -5.48 -6.87 -12.36
CA THR A 88 -4.61 -7.59 -13.31
C THR A 88 -3.15 -7.60 -12.85
N LEU A 89 -2.67 -6.53 -12.22
CA LEU A 89 -1.33 -6.50 -11.62
C LEU A 89 -1.21 -7.55 -10.52
N LEU A 90 -2.12 -7.52 -9.54
CA LEU A 90 -2.08 -8.41 -8.37
C LEU A 90 -2.19 -9.88 -8.75
N ALA A 91 -3.00 -10.22 -9.76
CA ALA A 91 -3.16 -11.58 -10.26
C ALA A 91 -1.87 -12.20 -10.85
N GLN A 92 -0.85 -11.39 -11.17
CA GLN A 92 0.43 -11.84 -11.72
C GLN A 92 1.50 -12.06 -10.66
N LEU A 93 1.22 -11.72 -9.40
CA LEU A 93 2.21 -11.71 -8.34
C LEU A 93 2.17 -13.00 -7.54
N ALA A 94 3.35 -13.45 -7.12
CA ALA A 94 3.54 -14.51 -6.16
C ALA A 94 4.73 -14.15 -5.28
N TRP A 95 4.63 -14.45 -3.99
CA TRP A 95 5.63 -14.04 -3.01
C TRP A 95 6.34 -15.23 -2.39
N PRO A 96 7.68 -15.14 -2.23
CA PRO A 96 8.42 -16.19 -1.55
C PRO A 96 8.07 -16.18 -0.04
N PRO A 97 8.33 -17.29 0.69
CA PRO A 97 7.89 -17.45 2.08
C PRO A 97 8.53 -16.44 3.05
N GLU A 98 9.64 -15.82 2.67
CA GLU A 98 10.30 -14.77 3.45
C GLU A 98 9.52 -13.45 3.49
N VAL A 99 8.59 -13.24 2.56
CA VAL A 99 7.72 -12.07 2.54
C VAL A 99 6.50 -12.36 3.40
N ASP A 100 6.48 -11.72 4.58
CA ASP A 100 5.46 -11.92 5.62
C ASP A 100 4.18 -11.11 5.34
N GLY A 101 4.31 -9.99 4.64
CA GLY A 101 3.18 -9.16 4.23
C GLY A 101 3.46 -8.33 3.00
N ILE A 102 2.44 -7.67 2.48
CA ILE A 102 2.52 -6.78 1.31
C ILE A 102 1.81 -5.47 1.64
N ALA A 103 2.36 -4.36 1.17
CA ALA A 103 1.65 -3.09 1.11
C ALA A 103 1.54 -2.58 -0.32
N LEU A 104 0.39 -1.99 -0.65
CA LEU A 104 0.07 -1.40 -1.94
C LEU A 104 -0.45 0.02 -1.73
N ALA A 105 0.19 0.99 -2.38
CA ALA A 105 -0.27 2.36 -2.46
C ALA A 105 -0.85 2.66 -3.85
N VAL A 106 -2.09 3.13 -3.91
CA VAL A 106 -2.80 3.46 -5.15
C VAL A 106 -3.59 4.75 -5.00
N GLU A 107 -3.63 5.55 -6.06
CA GLU A 107 -4.49 6.73 -6.14
C GLU A 107 -5.80 6.36 -6.84
N ARG A 108 -6.92 6.84 -6.32
CA ARG A 108 -8.27 6.59 -6.84
C ARG A 108 -9.11 7.86 -6.79
N ILE A 109 -10.05 7.96 -7.72
CA ILE A 109 -11.14 8.94 -7.67
C ILE A 109 -12.32 8.25 -7.00
N VAL A 110 -12.86 8.87 -5.95
CA VAL A 110 -14.09 8.42 -5.28
C VAL A 110 -15.15 9.51 -5.38
N LEU A 111 -16.41 9.07 -5.43
CA LEU A 111 -17.56 9.96 -5.34
C LEU A 111 -18.31 9.70 -4.04
N PRO A 112 -18.88 10.74 -3.41
CA PRO A 112 -19.80 10.53 -2.31
C PRO A 112 -21.05 9.77 -2.81
N PRO A 113 -21.70 8.95 -1.96
CA PRO A 113 -22.87 8.16 -2.36
C PRO A 113 -23.98 8.97 -3.02
N GLN A 114 -24.19 10.22 -2.61
CA GLN A 114 -25.20 11.10 -3.19
C GLN A 114 -24.90 11.44 -4.66
N ALA A 115 -23.61 11.64 -5.01
CA ALA A 115 -23.18 11.95 -6.37
C ALA A 115 -23.20 10.73 -7.31
N GLN A 116 -23.20 9.51 -6.76
CA GLN A 116 -23.26 8.28 -7.56
C GLN A 116 -24.64 8.05 -8.18
N ALA A 117 -25.70 8.60 -7.58
CA ALA A 117 -27.07 8.42 -8.03
C ALA A 117 -27.35 9.01 -9.42
N ASP A 118 -26.59 10.05 -9.80
CA ASP A 118 -26.76 10.79 -11.06
C ASP A 118 -25.83 10.30 -12.18
N LEU A 119 -25.06 9.23 -11.94
CA LEU A 119 -24.12 8.71 -12.94
C LEU A 119 -24.84 8.03 -14.13
N PRO A 120 -24.30 8.16 -15.35
CA PRO A 120 -24.75 7.41 -16.52
C PRO A 120 -24.73 5.89 -16.28
N ARG A 121 -25.64 5.17 -16.94
CA ARG A 121 -25.76 3.70 -16.79
C ARG A 121 -24.76 2.90 -17.63
N THR A 122 -24.00 3.54 -18.51
CA THR A 122 -23.01 2.87 -19.36
C THR A 122 -21.61 3.08 -18.80
N ASP A 123 -20.79 2.03 -18.78
CA ASP A 123 -19.49 2.03 -18.09
C ASP A 123 -18.52 3.11 -18.62
N ALA A 124 -18.50 3.32 -19.94
CA ALA A 124 -17.59 4.29 -20.56
C ALA A 124 -17.99 5.75 -20.27
N GLU A 125 -19.29 6.07 -20.32
CA GLU A 125 -19.79 7.41 -20.01
C GLU A 125 -19.73 7.68 -18.51
N ALA A 126 -19.94 6.65 -17.68
CA ALA A 126 -19.81 6.73 -16.23
C ALA A 126 -18.38 7.10 -15.82
N LEU A 127 -17.35 6.44 -16.37
CA LEU A 127 -15.97 6.73 -16.00
C LEU A 127 -15.57 8.18 -16.34
N ALA A 128 -15.98 8.66 -17.52
CA ALA A 128 -15.75 10.05 -17.93
C ALA A 128 -16.52 11.04 -17.03
N ALA A 129 -17.75 10.71 -16.65
CA ALA A 129 -18.56 11.53 -15.74
C ALA A 129 -17.95 11.60 -14.34
N VAL A 130 -17.48 10.47 -13.78
CA VAL A 130 -16.76 10.44 -12.49
C VAL A 130 -15.53 11.33 -12.54
N ALA A 131 -14.74 11.22 -13.61
CA ALA A 131 -13.53 12.01 -13.78
C ALA A 131 -13.83 13.52 -13.86
N GLN A 132 -15.00 13.96 -14.31
CA GLN A 132 -15.36 15.37 -14.45
C GLN A 132 -16.27 15.89 -13.33
N HIS A 133 -16.67 15.03 -12.39
CA HIS A 133 -17.67 15.37 -11.39
C HIS A 133 -17.12 16.41 -10.39
N PRO A 134 -17.89 17.46 -10.04
CA PRO A 134 -17.44 18.50 -9.11
C PRO A 134 -17.15 17.97 -7.71
N ASP A 135 -17.96 17.02 -7.23
CA ASP A 135 -17.79 16.38 -5.91
C ASP A 135 -16.81 15.21 -5.92
N ARG A 136 -16.04 15.01 -7.00
CA ARG A 136 -15.02 13.96 -7.05
C ARG A 136 -13.94 14.23 -6.00
N GLN A 137 -13.47 13.19 -5.36
CA GLN A 137 -12.38 13.25 -4.40
C GLN A 137 -11.24 12.37 -4.87
N ASP A 138 -10.07 12.98 -5.08
CA ASP A 138 -8.83 12.24 -5.28
C ASP A 138 -8.33 11.76 -3.92
N VAL A 139 -8.18 10.44 -3.78
CA VAL A 139 -7.70 9.80 -2.56
C VAL A 139 -6.51 8.90 -2.88
N ARG A 140 -5.59 8.80 -1.94
CA ARG A 140 -4.56 7.77 -1.93
C ARG A 140 -4.91 6.77 -0.85
N LEU A 141 -5.00 5.51 -1.27
CA LEU A 141 -5.15 4.36 -0.40
C LEU A 141 -3.79 3.71 -0.23
N LEU A 142 -3.44 3.38 1.01
CA LEU A 142 -2.39 2.41 1.30
C LEU A 142 -3.02 1.23 2.02
N VAL A 143 -2.93 0.05 1.43
CA VAL A 143 -3.43 -1.20 2.01
C VAL A 143 -2.24 -2.07 2.35
N ALA A 144 -2.16 -2.54 3.59
CA ALA A 144 -1.11 -3.46 4.03
C ALA A 144 -1.76 -4.71 4.65
N VAL A 145 -1.29 -5.88 4.24
CA VAL A 145 -1.79 -7.20 4.67
C VAL A 145 -0.64 -8.13 5.03
N ARG A 146 -0.88 -9.11 5.88
CA ARG A 146 0.07 -10.15 6.28
C ARG A 146 -0.51 -11.55 6.08
N ARG A 147 0.37 -12.55 6.02
CA ARG A 147 -0.01 -13.97 5.92
C ARG A 147 -0.83 -14.46 7.11
N ASP A 148 -0.69 -13.83 8.28
CA ASP A 148 -1.49 -14.13 9.48
C ASP A 148 -2.94 -13.61 9.40
N GLY A 149 -3.33 -12.95 8.31
CA GLY A 149 -4.65 -12.36 8.09
C GLY A 149 -4.80 -10.94 8.63
N SER A 150 -3.78 -10.38 9.27
CA SER A 150 -3.78 -8.98 9.70
C SER A 150 -3.83 -8.05 8.50
N ALA A 151 -4.67 -7.03 8.59
CA ALA A 151 -4.78 -5.99 7.57
C ALA A 151 -4.88 -4.60 8.21
N THR A 152 -4.45 -3.58 7.48
CA THR A 152 -4.73 -2.19 7.79
C THR A 152 -4.83 -1.38 6.52
N CYS A 153 -5.71 -0.39 6.47
CA CYS A 153 -5.79 0.56 5.37
C CYS A 153 -5.60 1.98 5.90
N LEU A 154 -4.89 2.78 5.12
CA LEU A 154 -4.72 4.20 5.34
C LEU A 154 -5.33 4.94 4.14
N LEU A 155 -5.97 6.07 4.41
CA LEU A 155 -6.57 6.92 3.38
C LEU A 155 -6.14 8.36 3.61
N ARG A 156 -5.50 8.93 2.60
CA ARG A 156 -5.23 10.36 2.49
C ARG A 156 -6.09 10.96 1.39
N GLN A 157 -6.67 12.13 1.65
CA GLN A 157 -7.42 12.88 0.64
C GLN A 157 -6.54 14.00 0.10
N ARG A 158 -6.55 14.22 -1.22
CA ARG A 158 -5.76 15.31 -1.84
C ARG A 158 -6.15 16.70 -1.31
N ALA A 159 -7.42 16.88 -0.95
CA ALA A 159 -7.91 18.12 -0.32
C ALA A 159 -7.43 18.33 1.13
N HIS A 160 -6.92 17.28 1.78
CA HIS A 160 -6.48 17.22 3.17
C HIS A 160 -5.10 16.57 3.26
N ASP A 161 -4.16 17.11 2.48
CA ASP A 161 -2.83 16.53 2.28
C ASP A 161 -1.86 16.92 3.41
N SER A 162 -2.00 16.26 4.56
CA SER A 162 -1.08 16.40 5.70
C SER A 162 -0.96 15.09 6.49
N ASP A 163 0.19 14.87 7.13
CA ASP A 163 0.51 13.62 7.83
C ASP A 163 -0.38 13.35 9.06
N ASP A 164 -1.01 14.39 9.59
CA ASP A 164 -2.01 14.31 10.66
C ASP A 164 -3.45 14.07 10.15
N GLN A 165 -3.68 14.16 8.83
CA GLN A 165 -4.98 13.97 8.18
C GLN A 165 -5.08 12.65 7.39
N VAL A 166 -4.52 11.58 7.95
CA VAL A 166 -4.58 10.24 7.38
C VAL A 166 -5.54 9.37 8.19
N ALA A 167 -6.64 8.95 7.57
CA ALA A 167 -7.59 8.04 8.18
C ALA A 167 -7.01 6.62 8.20
N VAL A 168 -7.31 5.86 9.26
CA VAL A 168 -6.86 4.48 9.46
C VAL A 168 -8.08 3.60 9.71
N GLY A 169 -8.17 2.45 9.04
CA GLY A 169 -9.26 1.49 9.25
C GLY A 169 -9.08 0.23 8.40
N GLN A 170 -9.63 -0.89 8.84
CA GLN A 170 -9.55 -2.16 8.12
C GLN A 170 -10.61 -2.26 7.00
N ASP A 171 -11.74 -1.58 7.17
CA ASP A 171 -12.90 -1.66 6.28
C ASP A 171 -12.94 -0.56 5.20
N ILE A 172 -11.86 0.21 5.04
CA ILE A 172 -11.82 1.31 4.06
C ILE A 172 -11.84 0.78 2.63
N ALA A 173 -11.13 -0.33 2.37
CA ALA A 173 -10.96 -0.88 1.03
C ALA A 173 -11.04 -2.42 1.06
N PRO A 174 -12.18 -3.01 1.45
CA PRO A 174 -12.29 -4.45 1.71
C PRO A 174 -11.93 -5.30 0.48
N GLY A 175 -12.38 -4.91 -0.72
CA GLY A 175 -12.03 -5.63 -1.95
C GLY A 175 -10.54 -5.57 -2.29
N LEU A 176 -9.84 -4.49 -1.93
CA LEU A 176 -8.41 -4.37 -2.15
C LEU A 176 -7.61 -5.15 -1.10
N VAL A 177 -8.09 -5.20 0.14
CA VAL A 177 -7.55 -6.07 1.19
C VAL A 177 -7.63 -7.54 0.75
N GLU A 178 -8.79 -7.98 0.29
CA GLU A 178 -8.99 -9.36 -0.20
C GLU A 178 -8.07 -9.68 -1.38
N ALA A 179 -8.05 -8.83 -2.40
CA ALA A 179 -7.21 -9.03 -3.58
C ALA A 179 -5.71 -9.05 -3.23
N LEU A 180 -5.26 -8.20 -2.32
CA LEU A 180 -3.85 -8.16 -1.90
C LEU A 180 -3.49 -9.39 -1.05
N SER A 181 -4.35 -9.78 -0.12
CA SER A 181 -4.17 -10.98 0.70
C SER A 181 -4.11 -12.25 -0.15
N ALA A 182 -4.89 -12.32 -1.24
CA ALA A 182 -4.84 -13.45 -2.17
C ALA A 182 -3.45 -13.63 -2.82
N THR A 183 -2.67 -12.56 -3.00
CA THR A 183 -1.30 -12.68 -3.56
C THR A 183 -0.33 -13.41 -2.61
N LEU A 184 -0.64 -13.42 -1.31
CA LEU A 184 0.12 -14.11 -0.27
C LEU A 184 -0.35 -15.56 -0.03
N GLN A 185 -1.35 -16.02 -0.77
CA GLN A 185 -1.80 -17.42 -0.74
C GLN A 185 -1.03 -18.20 -1.82
N ASP A 186 -0.53 -19.38 -1.46
CA ASP A 186 0.32 -20.22 -2.33
C ASP A 186 -0.44 -20.81 -3.53
#